data_AF-A0A258IFK3-F1
#
_entry.id   AF-A0A258IFK3-F1
#
_cell.length_a   1.000
_cell.length_b   1.000
_cell.length_c   1.000
_cell.angle_alpha   90.00
_cell.angle_beta   90.00
_cell.angle_gamma   90.00
#
_symmetry.space_group_name_H-M   'P 1'
#
loop_
_entity.id
_entity.type
_entity.pdbx_description
1 polymer ?
#
loop_
_entity_poly.entity_id
_entity_poly.type
_entity_poly.pdbx_seq_one_letter_code
_entity_poly.pdbx_strand_id
1 'polypeptide(L)'
;MATNSNYRAMALLALVMVFWAGNSIIGRAVAGQIPPLTLAFFRWAGALALLAPFAIAPVRRDWVALKRSWKPVLVLGLLGIGAFNSLLYSGLQFTTATNALLLQAAVPGVVLVLDRLLFRLRSGAVQIAGTLATMAGVVFIVFEGDPARALALHLGKGDALVLASVLVWSLYTVFLKLRPQVAPVSFVAATFAVGLLANAPLALWEWSAGLRMVWNTGTVLALVYVALFPSLVSYFIYNYAAGQLGAARAGQSITLLPVFGAVLSALLLGEVLHWYHAVGMALICVGIVLGLMALQQAGGAARPARLEGDL
;
A
#
# COMPACT_ATOMS: atom_id res chain seq x y z
N MET A 1 -28.25 -16.80 -0.25
CA MET A 1 -27.60 -15.87 -1.22
C MET A 1 -26.49 -15.01 -0.60
N ALA A 2 -26.56 -14.60 0.67
CA ALA A 2 -25.52 -13.75 1.31
C ALA A 2 -24.12 -14.40 1.43
N THR A 3 -24.03 -15.73 1.60
CA THR A 3 -22.75 -16.45 1.75
C THR A 3 -21.92 -16.45 0.46
N ASN A 4 -22.55 -16.65 -0.71
CA ASN A 4 -21.86 -16.64 -2.01
C ASN A 4 -21.33 -15.25 -2.41
N SER A 5 -22.02 -14.17 -2.00
CA SER A 5 -21.53 -12.80 -2.20
C SER A 5 -20.27 -12.52 -1.37
N ASN A 6 -20.20 -13.03 -0.14
CA ASN A 6 -19.01 -12.86 0.71
C ASN A 6 -17.78 -13.59 0.15
N TYR A 7 -17.92 -14.84 -0.32
CA TYR A 7 -16.80 -15.57 -0.94
C TYR A 7 -16.30 -14.89 -2.21
N ARG A 8 -17.21 -14.36 -3.05
CA ARG A 8 -16.84 -13.58 -4.24
C ARG A 8 -16.06 -12.32 -3.86
N ALA A 9 -16.53 -11.57 -2.87
CA ALA A 9 -15.83 -10.37 -2.42
C ALA A 9 -14.44 -10.68 -1.81
N MET A 10 -14.29 -11.80 -1.09
CA MET A 10 -13.00 -12.26 -0.59
C MET A 10 -12.04 -12.66 -1.73
N ALA A 11 -12.53 -13.38 -2.74
CA ALA A 11 -11.73 -13.73 -3.92
C ALA A 11 -11.28 -12.48 -4.69
N LEU A 12 -12.15 -11.49 -4.82
CA LEU A 12 -11.84 -10.19 -5.41
C LEU A 12 -10.74 -9.44 -4.63
N LEU A 13 -10.79 -9.46 -3.30
CA LEU A 13 -9.73 -8.87 -2.47
C LEU A 13 -8.40 -9.63 -2.60
N ALA A 14 -8.42 -10.96 -2.68
CA ALA A 14 -7.22 -11.75 -2.94
C ALA A 14 -6.60 -11.37 -4.30
N LEU A 15 -7.42 -11.17 -5.33
CA LEU A 15 -6.96 -10.71 -6.64
C LEU A 15 -6.31 -9.31 -6.57
N VAL A 16 -6.87 -8.39 -5.77
CA VAL A 16 -6.23 -7.09 -5.51
C VAL A 16 -4.84 -7.27 -4.90
N MET A 17 -4.69 -8.19 -3.94
CA MET A 17 -3.39 -8.47 -3.32
C MET A 17 -2.39 -9.04 -4.33
N VAL A 18 -2.83 -9.88 -5.27
CA VAL A 18 -1.99 -10.36 -6.36
C VAL A 18 -1.53 -9.20 -7.25
N PHE A 19 -2.44 -8.29 -7.62
CA PHE A 19 -2.05 -7.13 -8.42
C PHE A 19 -1.08 -6.19 -7.71
N TRP A 20 -1.29 -5.94 -6.42
CA TRP A 20 -0.39 -5.13 -5.60
C TRP A 20 0.95 -5.81 -5.33
N ALA A 21 0.99 -7.12 -5.10
CA ALA A 21 2.24 -7.87 -5.02
C ALA A 21 3.00 -7.81 -6.36
N GLY A 22 2.27 -8.03 -7.46
CA GLY A 22 2.79 -7.90 -8.81
C GLY A 22 3.33 -6.49 -9.11
N ASN A 23 2.81 -5.44 -8.48
CA ASN A 23 3.38 -4.09 -8.61
C ASN A 23 4.84 -4.03 -8.13
N SER A 24 5.12 -4.56 -6.93
CA SER A 24 6.47 -4.59 -6.38
C SER A 24 7.38 -5.53 -7.18
N ILE A 25 6.85 -6.66 -7.65
CA ILE A 25 7.58 -7.63 -8.46
C ILE A 25 7.96 -7.02 -9.81
N ILE A 26 7.02 -6.39 -10.54
CA ILE A 26 7.31 -5.71 -11.80
C ILE A 26 8.26 -4.54 -11.57
N GLY A 27 8.07 -3.76 -10.50
CA GLY A 27 8.98 -2.68 -10.12
C GLY A 27 10.42 -3.18 -9.92
N ARG A 28 10.61 -4.38 -9.36
CA ARG A 28 11.92 -5.03 -9.26
C ARG A 28 12.39 -5.59 -10.61
N ALA A 29 11.51 -6.22 -11.38
CA ALA A 29 11.85 -6.84 -12.66
C ALA A 29 12.40 -5.83 -13.68
N VAL A 30 11.90 -4.60 -13.65
CA VAL A 30 12.36 -3.50 -14.52
C VAL A 30 13.41 -2.61 -13.87
N ALA A 31 13.92 -2.97 -12.69
CA ALA A 31 15.03 -2.28 -12.06
C ALA A 31 16.25 -2.29 -12.99
N GLY A 32 16.92 -1.14 -13.12
CA GLY A 32 17.99 -0.92 -14.09
C GLY A 32 17.55 -0.71 -15.55
N GLN A 33 16.28 -0.96 -15.90
CA GLN A 33 15.74 -0.69 -17.24
C GLN A 33 14.89 0.58 -17.30
N ILE A 34 14.14 0.87 -16.23
CA ILE A 34 13.32 2.07 -16.09
C ILE A 34 13.77 2.81 -14.83
N PRO A 35 14.19 4.07 -14.95
CA PRO A 35 14.44 4.91 -13.77
C PRO A 35 13.20 4.98 -12.86
N PRO A 36 13.35 4.90 -11.53
CA PRO A 36 12.22 4.70 -10.62
C PRO A 36 11.20 5.86 -10.62
N LEU A 37 11.64 7.11 -10.77
CA LEU A 37 10.74 8.27 -10.79
C LEU A 37 10.02 8.37 -12.13
N THR A 38 10.69 7.97 -13.21
CA THR A 38 10.14 7.81 -14.56
C THR A 38 9.05 6.72 -14.56
N LEU A 39 9.29 5.58 -13.91
CA LEU A 39 8.28 4.52 -13.75
C LEU A 39 7.05 5.05 -12.99
N ALA A 40 7.26 5.75 -11.88
CA ALA A 40 6.17 6.35 -11.11
C ALA A 40 5.39 7.40 -11.92
N PHE A 41 6.07 8.23 -12.72
CA PHE A 41 5.46 9.21 -13.61
C PHE A 41 4.57 8.53 -14.66
N PHE A 42 5.11 7.59 -15.44
CA PHE A 42 4.35 6.92 -16.50
C PHE A 42 3.18 6.08 -15.96
N ARG A 43 3.37 5.43 -14.80
CA ARG A 43 2.28 4.73 -14.09
C ARG A 43 1.08 5.64 -13.86
N TRP A 44 1.32 6.81 -13.25
CA TRP A 44 0.23 7.73 -12.89
C TRP A 44 -0.32 8.50 -14.09
N ALA A 45 0.51 8.80 -15.09
CA ALA A 45 0.06 9.35 -16.35
C ALA A 45 -0.91 8.38 -17.05
N GLY A 46 -0.52 7.10 -17.17
CA GLY A 46 -1.36 6.05 -17.77
C GLY A 46 -2.63 5.80 -16.96
N ALA A 47 -2.52 5.67 -15.64
CA ALA A 47 -3.68 5.45 -14.78
C ALA A 47 -4.69 6.62 -14.84
N LEU A 48 -4.20 7.87 -14.86
CA LEU A 48 -5.05 9.05 -15.00
C LEU A 48 -5.69 9.13 -16.40
N ALA A 49 -4.94 8.82 -17.45
CA ALA A 49 -5.46 8.79 -18.82
C ALA A 49 -6.59 7.76 -18.99
N LEU A 50 -6.42 6.57 -18.41
CA LEU A 50 -7.44 5.52 -18.40
C LEU A 50 -8.65 5.86 -17.54
N LEU A 51 -8.45 6.58 -16.43
CA LEU A 51 -9.52 7.01 -15.53
C LEU A 51 -10.28 8.24 -16.06
N ALA A 52 -9.63 9.11 -16.82
CA ALA A 52 -10.16 10.39 -17.32
C ALA A 52 -11.57 10.29 -17.94
N PRO A 53 -11.87 9.36 -18.88
CA PRO A 53 -13.21 9.30 -19.50
C PRO A 53 -14.34 9.08 -18.48
N PHE A 54 -14.04 8.39 -17.39
CA PHE A 54 -15.01 8.11 -16.32
C PHE A 54 -15.03 9.21 -15.24
N ALA A 55 -13.95 9.97 -15.11
CA ALA A 55 -13.78 10.96 -14.06
C ALA A 55 -14.15 12.39 -14.46
N ILE A 56 -14.14 12.75 -15.75
CA ILE A 56 -14.38 14.14 -16.20
C ILE A 56 -15.71 14.69 -15.67
N ALA A 57 -16.82 13.96 -15.85
CA ALA A 57 -18.14 14.43 -15.41
C ALA A 57 -18.26 14.51 -13.87
N PRO A 58 -17.89 13.46 -13.09
CA PRO A 58 -17.86 13.55 -11.63
C PRO A 58 -16.96 14.67 -11.08
N VAL A 59 -15.75 14.83 -11.61
CA VAL A 59 -14.80 15.86 -11.17
C VAL A 59 -15.35 17.26 -11.44
N ARG A 60 -15.99 17.49 -12.59
CA ARG A 60 -16.64 18.78 -12.89
C ARG A 60 -17.75 19.10 -11.90
N ARG A 61 -18.57 18.11 -11.54
CA ARG A 61 -19.63 18.28 -10.53
C ARG A 61 -19.06 18.59 -9.14
N ASP A 62 -17.99 17.90 -8.76
CA ASP A 62 -17.39 18.01 -7.42
C ASP A 62 -16.29 19.09 -7.35
N TRP A 63 -16.08 19.87 -8.41
CA TRP A 63 -14.95 20.80 -8.56
C TRP A 63 -14.84 21.82 -7.43
N VAL A 64 -15.98 22.43 -7.05
CA VAL A 64 -16.03 23.41 -5.96
C VAL A 64 -15.61 22.79 -4.62
N ALA A 65 -16.08 21.58 -4.35
CA ALA A 65 -15.72 20.85 -3.13
C ALA A 65 -14.24 20.45 -3.11
N LEU A 66 -13.71 19.96 -4.24
CA LEU A 66 -12.30 19.65 -4.40
C LEU A 66 -11.42 20.89 -4.20
N LYS A 67 -11.81 22.03 -4.79
CA LYS A 67 -11.07 23.31 -4.63
C LYS A 67 -11.11 23.82 -3.20
N ARG A 68 -12.24 23.69 -2.50
CA ARG A 68 -12.36 24.07 -1.08
C ARG A 68 -11.49 23.18 -0.18
N SER A 69 -11.35 21.90 -0.52
CA SER A 69 -10.56 20.91 0.20
C SER A 69 -9.22 20.61 -0.44
N TRP A 70 -8.60 21.60 -1.10
CA TRP A 70 -7.35 21.40 -1.84
C TRP A 70 -6.19 20.92 -0.96
N LYS A 71 -6.12 21.35 0.31
CA LYS A 71 -5.05 20.95 1.24
C LYS A 71 -5.06 19.43 1.52
N PRO A 72 -6.17 18.83 2.00
CA PRO A 72 -6.27 17.38 2.12
C PRO A 72 -5.98 16.63 0.82
N VAL A 73 -6.52 17.11 -0.31
CA VAL A 73 -6.30 16.46 -1.62
C VAL A 73 -4.82 16.49 -2.01
N LEU A 74 -4.15 17.63 -1.80
CA LEU A 74 -2.71 17.77 -2.06
C LEU A 74 -1.89 16.84 -1.17
N VAL A 75 -2.14 16.84 0.15
CA VAL A 75 -1.40 15.97 1.09
C VAL A 75 -1.62 14.50 0.75
N LEU A 76 -2.86 14.09 0.50
CA LEU A 76 -3.19 12.69 0.20
C LEU A 76 -2.64 12.25 -1.16
N GLY A 77 -2.66 13.12 -2.17
CA GLY A 77 -2.02 12.87 -3.46
C GLY A 77 -0.50 12.79 -3.36
N LEU A 78 0.13 13.70 -2.61
CA LEU A 78 1.59 13.67 -2.41
C LEU A 78 2.03 12.42 -1.66
N LEU A 79 1.36 12.03 -0.57
CA LEU A 79 1.75 10.88 0.22
C LEU A 79 1.43 9.56 -0.50
N GLY A 80 0.16 9.33 -0.84
CA GLY A 80 -0.31 8.04 -1.35
C GLY A 80 0.10 7.74 -2.79
N ILE A 81 0.24 8.78 -3.61
CA ILE A 81 0.44 8.63 -5.06
C ILE A 81 1.87 8.99 -5.43
N GLY A 82 2.28 10.23 -5.15
CA GLY A 82 3.60 10.77 -5.52
C GLY A 82 4.75 10.07 -4.80
N ALA A 83 4.87 10.31 -3.49
CA ALA A 83 6.00 9.91 -2.67
C ALA A 83 6.08 8.40 -2.46
N PHE A 84 4.95 7.72 -2.18
CA PHE A 84 4.97 6.28 -1.91
C PHE A 84 5.60 5.45 -3.03
N ASN A 85 5.10 5.59 -4.27
CA ASN A 85 5.62 4.78 -5.39
C ASN A 85 7.04 5.20 -5.78
N SER A 86 7.36 6.49 -5.71
CA SER A 86 8.71 6.99 -5.97
C SER A 86 9.73 6.40 -5.01
N LEU A 87 9.42 6.33 -3.71
CA LEU A 87 10.26 5.70 -2.70
C LEU A 87 10.33 4.18 -2.87
N LEU A 88 9.19 3.52 -3.10
CA LEU A 88 9.11 2.08 -3.26
C LEU A 88 9.93 1.62 -4.48
N TYR A 89 9.73 2.22 -5.65
CA TYR A 89 10.48 1.86 -6.85
C TYR A 89 11.96 2.19 -6.75
N SER A 90 12.32 3.29 -6.06
CA SER A 90 13.71 3.61 -5.77
C SER A 90 14.35 2.57 -4.86
N GLY A 91 13.63 2.11 -3.83
CA GLY A 91 14.08 1.04 -2.94
C GLY A 91 14.29 -0.28 -3.67
N LEU A 92 13.34 -0.64 -4.54
CA LEU A 92 13.40 -1.84 -5.39
C LEU A 92 14.56 -1.84 -6.39
N GLN A 93 15.28 -0.74 -6.59
CA GLN A 93 16.55 -0.76 -7.33
C GLN A 93 17.66 -1.48 -6.53
N PHE A 94 17.60 -1.44 -5.19
CA PHE A 94 18.66 -1.89 -4.30
C PHE A 94 18.27 -3.07 -3.38
N THR A 95 17.00 -3.47 -3.34
CA THR A 95 16.51 -4.59 -2.54
C THR A 95 15.65 -5.54 -3.38
N THR A 96 15.32 -6.71 -2.85
CA THR A 96 14.50 -7.72 -3.53
C THR A 96 13.01 -7.40 -3.41
N ALA A 97 12.19 -7.93 -4.32
CA ALA A 97 10.74 -7.77 -4.24
C ALA A 97 10.17 -8.45 -2.99
N THR A 98 10.70 -9.63 -2.63
CA THR A 98 10.38 -10.34 -1.39
C THR A 98 10.63 -9.47 -0.17
N ASN A 99 11.84 -8.90 -0.04
CA ASN A 99 12.19 -8.08 1.12
C ASN A 99 11.27 -6.85 1.18
N ALA A 100 11.09 -6.14 0.06
CA ALA A 100 10.22 -4.97 0.02
C ALA A 100 8.76 -5.26 0.41
N LEU A 101 8.21 -6.41 0.01
CA LEU A 101 6.83 -6.81 0.35
C LEU A 101 6.70 -7.22 1.82
N LEU A 102 7.71 -7.89 2.38
CA LEU A 102 7.73 -8.23 3.80
C LEU A 102 7.86 -6.98 4.68
N LEU A 103 8.71 -6.01 4.30
CA LEU A 103 8.82 -4.72 5.02
C LEU A 103 7.51 -3.93 4.99
N GLN A 104 6.76 -3.99 3.89
CA GLN A 104 5.44 -3.37 3.80
C GLN A 104 4.41 -3.95 4.77
N ALA A 105 4.63 -5.16 5.30
CA ALA A 105 3.79 -5.72 6.35
C ALA A 105 3.83 -4.89 7.66
N ALA A 106 4.82 -4.01 7.81
CA ALA A 106 4.92 -3.08 8.93
C ALA A 106 3.84 -1.99 8.93
N VAL A 107 3.20 -1.71 7.79
CA VAL A 107 2.23 -0.61 7.61
C VAL A 107 1.16 -0.56 8.71
N PRO A 108 0.44 -1.65 9.05
CA PRO A 108 -0.61 -1.60 10.07
C PRO A 108 -0.08 -1.17 11.44
N GLY A 109 1.12 -1.62 11.79
CA GLY A 109 1.78 -1.25 13.04
C GLY A 109 2.18 0.22 13.06
N VAL A 110 2.76 0.73 11.97
CA VAL A 110 3.12 2.16 11.86
C VAL A 110 1.87 3.05 11.87
N VAL A 111 0.79 2.65 11.18
CA VAL A 111 -0.50 3.35 11.23
C VAL A 111 -1.02 3.45 12.66
N LEU A 112 -0.94 2.38 13.45
CA LEU A 112 -1.38 2.40 14.85
C LEU A 112 -0.61 3.44 15.68
N VAL A 113 0.71 3.46 15.56
CA VAL A 113 1.57 4.41 16.26
C VAL A 113 1.22 5.85 15.84
N LEU A 114 1.09 6.09 14.54
CA LEU A 114 0.74 7.41 14.01
C LEU A 114 -0.65 7.88 14.44
N ASP A 115 -1.65 6.98 14.48
CA ASP A 115 -2.99 7.30 14.98
C ASP A 115 -2.97 7.70 16.47
N ARG A 116 -2.14 7.05 17.28
CA ARG A 116 -1.95 7.41 18.69
C ARG A 116 -1.24 8.74 18.87
N LEU A 117 -0.24 9.05 18.04
CA LEU A 117 0.55 10.28 18.13
C LEU A 117 -0.20 11.50 17.59
N LEU A 118 -0.82 11.36 16.41
CA LEU A 118 -1.45 12.48 15.70
C LEU A 118 -2.91 12.71 16.12
N PHE A 119 -3.66 11.63 16.37
CA PHE A 119 -5.10 11.70 16.66
C PHE A 119 -5.45 11.27 18.09
N ARG A 120 -4.46 10.91 18.91
CA ARG A 120 -4.63 10.48 20.31
C ARG A 120 -5.61 9.32 20.48
N LEU A 121 -5.77 8.49 19.45
CA LEU A 121 -6.59 7.29 19.51
C LEU A 121 -5.92 6.27 20.43
N ARG A 122 -6.68 5.67 21.36
CA ARG A 122 -6.17 4.65 22.28
C ARG A 122 -6.24 3.27 21.63
N SER A 123 -5.19 2.49 21.82
CA SER A 123 -5.06 1.12 21.31
C SER A 123 -5.09 0.14 22.49
N GLY A 124 -5.80 -0.97 22.33
CA GLY A 124 -5.83 -2.03 23.33
C GLY A 124 -4.48 -2.77 23.44
N ALA A 125 -4.24 -3.42 24.58
CA ALA A 125 -2.99 -4.17 24.83
C ALA A 125 -2.69 -5.23 23.77
N VAL A 126 -3.71 -5.93 23.28
CA VAL A 126 -3.58 -6.94 22.21
C VAL A 126 -3.10 -6.31 20.89
N GLN A 127 -3.55 -5.09 20.58
CA GLN A 127 -3.15 -4.38 19.37
C GLN A 127 -1.70 -3.90 19.44
N ILE A 128 -1.25 -3.50 20.64
CA ILE A 128 0.15 -3.14 20.92
C ILE A 128 1.03 -4.39 20.77
N ALA A 129 0.66 -5.51 21.38
CA ALA A 129 1.40 -6.77 21.27
C ALA A 129 1.53 -7.21 19.80
N GLY A 130 0.44 -7.12 19.02
CA GLY A 130 0.47 -7.41 17.59
C GLY A 130 1.43 -6.49 16.81
N THR A 131 1.42 -5.20 17.12
CA THR A 131 2.32 -4.22 16.51
C THR A 131 3.78 -4.53 16.83
N LEU A 132 4.10 -4.85 18.09
CA LEU A 132 5.46 -5.21 18.50
C LEU A 132 5.95 -6.49 17.80
N ALA A 133 5.09 -7.51 17.66
CA ALA A 133 5.42 -8.73 16.93
C ALA A 133 5.70 -8.45 15.44
N THR A 134 4.88 -7.62 14.78
CA THR A 134 5.14 -7.20 13.39
C THR A 134 6.44 -6.42 13.27
N MET A 135 6.71 -5.47 14.17
CA MET A 135 7.97 -4.71 14.16
C MET A 135 9.19 -5.61 14.38
N ALA A 136 9.09 -6.60 15.28
CA ALA A 136 10.14 -7.58 15.50
C ALA A 136 10.43 -8.39 14.24
N GLY A 137 9.39 -8.85 13.52
CA GLY A 137 9.56 -9.55 12.24
C GLY A 137 10.24 -8.69 11.17
N VAL A 138 9.86 -7.41 11.08
CA VAL A 138 10.47 -6.44 10.15
C VAL A 138 11.94 -6.23 10.46
N VAL A 139 12.28 -5.98 11.73
CA VAL A 139 13.68 -5.85 12.20
C VAL A 139 14.48 -7.10 11.87
N PHE A 140 13.89 -8.29 12.08
CA PHE A 140 14.54 -9.57 11.80
C PHE A 140 14.88 -9.73 10.31
N ILE A 141 13.98 -9.31 9.43
CA ILE A 141 14.19 -9.36 7.97
C ILE A 141 15.24 -8.35 7.52
N VAL A 142 15.16 -7.09 8.01
CA VAL A 142 16.12 -6.03 7.67
C VAL A 142 17.55 -6.43 8.01
N PHE A 143 17.76 -7.09 9.15
CA PHE A 143 19.09 -7.51 9.58
C PHE A 143 19.42 -8.95 9.16
N GLU A 144 18.62 -9.55 8.28
CA GLU A 144 18.81 -10.91 7.74
C GLU A 144 19.00 -11.98 8.84
N GLY A 145 18.40 -11.77 10.02
CA GLY A 145 18.56 -12.64 11.18
C GLY A 145 19.94 -12.60 11.85
N ASP A 146 20.82 -11.67 11.49
CA ASP A 146 22.14 -11.46 12.09
C ASP A 146 22.12 -10.34 13.15
N PRO A 147 22.25 -10.67 14.45
CA PRO A 147 22.31 -9.68 15.51
C PRO A 147 23.49 -8.71 15.39
N ALA A 148 24.60 -9.11 14.77
CA ALA A 148 25.77 -8.24 14.61
C ALA A 148 25.48 -7.07 13.65
N ARG A 149 24.69 -7.30 12.60
CA ARG A 149 24.22 -6.24 11.70
C ARG A 149 23.26 -5.28 12.39
N ALA A 150 22.43 -5.78 13.30
CA ALA A 150 21.56 -4.97 14.14
C ALA A 150 22.35 -4.08 15.10
N LEU A 151 23.40 -4.63 15.73
CA LEU A 151 24.30 -3.90 16.62
C LEU A 151 25.11 -2.82 15.89
N ALA A 152 25.52 -3.09 14.64
CA ALA A 152 26.20 -2.12 13.78
C ALA A 152 25.24 -1.11 13.10
N LEU A 153 23.92 -1.25 13.26
CA LEU A 153 22.90 -0.43 12.61
C LEU A 153 23.08 -0.31 11.08
N HIS A 154 23.60 -1.37 10.45
CA HIS A 154 23.83 -1.40 9.01
C HIS A 154 22.51 -1.64 8.26
N LEU A 155 21.81 -0.56 7.94
CA LEU A 155 20.60 -0.58 7.12
C LEU A 155 20.94 -0.46 5.63
N GLY A 156 20.49 -1.42 4.83
CA GLY A 156 20.62 -1.36 3.38
C GLY A 156 19.87 -0.16 2.79
N LYS A 157 20.46 0.50 1.77
CA LYS A 157 19.84 1.65 1.10
C LYS A 157 18.43 1.34 0.56
N GLY A 158 18.24 0.15 -0.01
CA GLY A 158 16.93 -0.28 -0.52
C GLY A 158 15.89 -0.39 0.59
N ASP A 159 16.28 -1.00 1.71
CA ASP A 159 15.40 -1.22 2.85
C ASP A 159 15.03 0.10 3.53
N ALA A 160 15.97 1.04 3.63
CA ALA A 160 15.70 2.39 4.11
C ALA A 160 14.64 3.11 3.25
N LEU A 161 14.76 3.03 1.92
CA LEU A 161 13.80 3.61 0.99
C LEU A 161 12.43 2.92 1.07
N VAL A 162 12.39 1.60 1.21
CA VAL A 162 11.13 0.87 1.40
C VAL A 162 10.48 1.23 2.74
N LEU A 163 11.24 1.29 3.85
CA LEU A 163 10.71 1.71 5.15
C LEU A 163 10.22 3.16 5.13
N ALA A 164 10.89 4.04 4.40
CA ALA A 164 10.38 5.39 4.14
C ALA A 164 9.05 5.35 3.37
N SER A 165 8.92 4.48 2.36
CA SER A 165 7.65 4.30 1.64
C SER A 165 6.53 3.80 2.57
N VAL A 166 6.85 2.88 3.49
CA VAL A 166 5.93 2.37 4.51
C VAL A 166 5.44 3.50 5.42
N LEU A 167 6.35 4.37 5.87
CA LEU A 167 6.00 5.52 6.70
C LEU A 167 5.07 6.48 5.95
N VAL A 168 5.41 6.80 4.70
CA VAL A 168 4.60 7.68 3.83
C VAL A 168 3.22 7.10 3.58
N TRP A 169 3.12 5.80 3.29
CA TRP A 169 1.84 5.12 3.10
C TRP A 169 1.01 5.06 4.38
N SER A 170 1.66 4.91 5.53
CA SER A 170 1.00 4.91 6.83
C SER A 170 0.45 6.30 7.17
N LEU A 171 1.20 7.36 6.90
CA LEU A 171 0.72 8.75 7.00
C LEU A 171 -0.46 9.01 6.07
N TYR A 172 -0.40 8.54 4.81
CA TYR A 172 -1.52 8.61 3.89
C TYR A 172 -2.77 7.95 4.47
N THR A 173 -2.63 6.73 5.00
CA THR A 173 -3.73 5.95 5.59
C THR A 173 -4.37 6.69 6.78
N VAL A 174 -3.55 7.26 7.66
CA VAL A 174 -3.99 8.04 8.82
C VAL A 174 -4.71 9.32 8.39
N PHE A 175 -4.13 10.08 7.46
CA PHE A 175 -4.73 11.31 6.96
C PHE A 175 -5.92 11.09 6.03
N LEU A 176 -6.18 9.87 5.58
CA LEU A 176 -7.32 9.55 4.71
C LEU A 176 -8.67 9.92 5.35
N LYS A 177 -8.70 10.04 6.69
CA LYS A 177 -9.84 10.56 7.48
C LYS A 177 -10.21 12.01 7.12
N LEU A 178 -9.28 12.77 6.56
CA LEU A 178 -9.45 14.16 6.12
C LEU A 178 -9.98 14.28 4.69
N ARG A 179 -10.24 13.16 4.00
CA ARG A 179 -10.73 13.18 2.61
C ARG A 179 -12.05 13.95 2.51
N PRO A 180 -12.25 14.78 1.47
CA PRO A 180 -13.51 15.49 1.28
C PRO A 180 -14.66 14.54 0.92
N GLN A 181 -15.89 14.97 1.19
CA GLN A 181 -17.10 14.27 0.79
C GLN A 181 -17.41 14.53 -0.69
N VAL A 182 -16.69 13.83 -1.56
CA VAL A 182 -16.86 13.87 -3.03
C VAL A 182 -17.02 12.44 -3.55
N ALA A 183 -17.38 12.28 -4.83
CA ALA A 183 -17.44 10.95 -5.41
C ALA A 183 -16.05 10.27 -5.35
N PRO A 184 -15.95 8.96 -5.03
CA PRO A 184 -14.66 8.26 -4.93
C PRO A 184 -13.79 8.38 -6.19
N VAL A 185 -14.42 8.38 -7.36
CA VAL A 185 -13.74 8.61 -8.66
C VAL A 185 -13.16 10.03 -8.74
N SER A 186 -13.90 11.05 -8.29
CA SER A 186 -13.42 12.45 -8.26
C SER A 186 -12.21 12.60 -7.35
N PHE A 187 -12.26 12.01 -6.16
CA PHE A 187 -11.15 12.04 -5.21
C PHE A 187 -9.90 11.38 -5.79
N VAL A 188 -10.04 10.18 -6.38
CA VAL A 188 -8.90 9.47 -6.95
C VAL A 188 -8.31 10.19 -8.14
N ALA A 189 -9.12 10.67 -9.08
CA ALA A 189 -8.63 11.45 -10.21
C ALA A 189 -7.84 12.69 -9.76
N ALA A 190 -8.32 13.40 -8.73
CA ALA A 190 -7.61 14.54 -8.16
C ALA A 190 -6.27 14.14 -7.51
N THR A 191 -6.25 13.05 -6.73
CA THR A 191 -5.00 12.57 -6.12
C THR A 191 -3.99 12.02 -7.15
N PHE A 192 -4.46 11.37 -8.22
CA PHE A 192 -3.63 10.92 -9.34
C PHE A 192 -3.01 12.10 -10.07
N ALA A 193 -3.80 13.15 -10.33
CA ALA A 193 -3.29 14.38 -10.92
C ALA A 193 -2.23 15.04 -10.03
N VAL A 194 -2.46 15.13 -8.72
CA VAL A 194 -1.44 15.63 -7.78
C VAL A 194 -0.17 14.80 -7.81
N GLY A 195 -0.26 13.47 -7.73
CA GLY A 195 0.91 12.60 -7.75
C GLY A 195 1.66 12.64 -9.09
N LEU A 196 0.94 12.72 -10.21
CA LEU A 196 1.53 12.91 -11.53
C LEU A 196 2.31 14.23 -11.62
N LEU A 197 1.71 15.33 -11.17
CA LEU A 197 2.35 16.65 -11.16
C LEU A 197 3.56 16.67 -10.21
N ALA A 198 3.50 15.96 -9.08
CA ALA A 198 4.63 15.85 -8.15
C ALA A 198 5.78 15.01 -8.72
N ASN A 199 5.48 13.94 -9.46
CA ASN A 199 6.49 13.08 -10.07
C ASN A 199 7.04 13.64 -11.39
N ALA A 200 6.34 14.56 -12.05
CA ALA A 200 6.80 15.20 -13.28
C ALA A 200 8.19 15.87 -13.15
N PRO A 201 8.45 16.80 -12.19
CA PRO A 201 9.78 17.38 -12.03
C PRO A 201 10.84 16.35 -11.62
N LEU A 202 10.45 15.30 -10.90
CA LEU A 202 11.35 14.22 -10.50
C LEU A 202 11.79 13.36 -11.69
N ALA A 203 10.87 13.02 -12.59
CA ALA A 203 11.18 12.33 -13.84
C ALA A 203 12.01 13.23 -14.78
N LEU A 204 11.68 14.53 -14.86
CA LEU A 204 12.48 15.48 -15.62
C LEU A 204 13.92 15.59 -15.10
N TRP A 205 14.11 15.52 -13.79
CA TRP A 205 15.45 15.48 -13.18
C TRP A 205 16.21 14.20 -13.53
N GLU A 206 15.58 13.03 -13.47
CA GLU A 206 16.20 11.79 -13.96
C GLU A 206 16.60 11.94 -15.42
N TRP A 207 15.74 12.57 -16.23
CA TRP A 207 16.03 12.76 -17.64
C TRP A 207 17.17 13.76 -17.90
N SER A 208 17.25 14.85 -17.14
CA SER A 208 18.37 15.79 -17.28
C SER A 208 19.68 15.18 -16.79
N ALA A 209 19.64 14.26 -15.82
CA ALA A 209 20.78 13.46 -15.36
C ALA A 209 21.22 12.35 -16.33
N GLY A 210 20.59 12.25 -17.50
CA GLY A 210 20.94 11.24 -18.52
C GLY A 210 20.34 9.86 -18.28
N LEU A 211 19.54 9.67 -17.22
CA LEU A 211 18.84 8.42 -16.98
C LEU A 211 17.69 8.30 -18.01
N ARG A 212 17.65 7.18 -18.72
CA ARG A 212 16.67 6.92 -19.79
C ARG A 212 16.08 5.54 -19.61
N MET A 213 14.79 5.44 -19.95
CA MET A 213 14.12 4.16 -20.07
C MET A 213 14.66 3.39 -21.28
N VAL A 214 14.97 2.11 -21.08
CA VAL A 214 15.24 1.18 -22.18
C VAL A 214 13.92 0.77 -22.79
N TRP A 215 13.70 1.14 -24.05
CA TRP A 215 12.49 0.78 -24.78
C TRP A 215 12.59 -0.66 -25.30
N ASN A 216 11.76 -1.54 -24.74
CA ASN A 216 11.57 -2.90 -25.24
C ASN A 216 10.15 -3.38 -24.90
N THR A 217 9.74 -4.53 -25.44
CA THR A 217 8.42 -5.09 -25.19
C THR A 217 8.15 -5.31 -23.69
N GLY A 218 9.16 -5.76 -22.94
CA GLY A 218 9.05 -5.99 -21.50
C GLY A 218 8.77 -4.72 -20.70
N THR A 219 9.48 -3.63 -20.98
CA THR A 219 9.29 -2.35 -20.29
C THR A 219 7.96 -1.69 -20.64
N VAL A 220 7.49 -1.82 -21.89
CA VAL A 220 6.15 -1.37 -22.29
C VAL A 220 5.05 -2.17 -21.59
N LEU A 221 5.15 -3.50 -21.58
CA LEU A 221 4.19 -4.36 -20.88
C LEU A 221 4.18 -4.09 -19.38
N ALA A 222 5.34 -3.83 -18.79
CA ALA A 222 5.44 -3.42 -17.39
C ALA A 222 4.69 -2.11 -17.12
N LEU A 223 4.87 -1.08 -17.96
CA LEU A 223 4.15 0.20 -17.85
C LEU A 223 2.63 0.02 -17.95
N VAL A 224 2.17 -0.74 -18.94
CA VAL A 224 0.74 -1.07 -19.10
C VAL A 224 0.22 -1.80 -17.87
N TYR A 225 0.97 -2.80 -17.38
CA TYR A 225 0.59 -3.57 -16.21
C TYR A 225 0.42 -2.67 -14.99
N VAL A 226 1.42 -1.84 -14.65
CA VAL A 226 1.41 -1.00 -13.45
C VAL A 226 0.35 0.12 -13.53
N ALA A 227 0.09 0.66 -14.72
CA ALA A 227 -0.93 1.68 -14.92
C ALA A 227 -2.36 1.11 -14.84
N LEU A 228 -2.58 -0.11 -15.33
CA LEU A 228 -3.92 -0.70 -15.40
C LEU A 228 -4.29 -1.49 -14.13
N PHE A 229 -3.49 -2.50 -13.78
CA PHE A 229 -3.90 -3.51 -12.81
C PHE A 229 -3.80 -3.03 -11.36
N PRO A 230 -2.61 -2.68 -10.81
CA PRO A 230 -2.50 -2.26 -9.43
C PRO A 230 -3.06 -0.85 -9.18
N SER A 231 -3.17 0.00 -10.22
CA SER A 231 -3.68 1.36 -10.07
C SER A 231 -5.19 1.45 -10.24
N LEU A 232 -5.72 1.04 -11.38
CA LEU A 232 -7.11 1.30 -11.75
C LEU A 232 -8.03 0.13 -11.36
N VAL A 233 -7.74 -1.06 -11.89
CA VAL A 233 -8.55 -2.27 -11.69
C VAL A 233 -8.62 -2.62 -10.20
N SER A 234 -7.47 -2.63 -9.53
CA SER A 234 -7.39 -2.90 -8.10
C SER A 234 -8.18 -1.90 -7.27
N TYR A 235 -8.15 -0.61 -7.63
CA TYR A 235 -8.92 0.41 -6.93
C TYR A 235 -10.43 0.15 -7.01
N PHE A 236 -10.96 -0.11 -8.21
CA PHE A 236 -12.39 -0.38 -8.37
C PHE A 236 -12.82 -1.69 -7.68
N ILE A 237 -12.03 -2.76 -7.85
CA ILE A 237 -12.31 -4.05 -7.21
C ILE A 237 -12.28 -3.91 -5.69
N TYR A 238 -11.26 -3.26 -5.14
CA TYR A 238 -11.12 -3.08 -3.70
C TYR A 238 -12.28 -2.27 -3.11
N ASN A 239 -12.68 -1.16 -3.74
CA ASN A 239 -13.81 -0.36 -3.26
C ASN A 239 -15.14 -1.12 -3.35
N TYR A 240 -15.37 -1.86 -4.44
CA TYR A 240 -16.56 -2.70 -4.58
C TYR A 240 -16.61 -3.80 -3.51
N ALA A 241 -15.50 -4.51 -3.29
CA ALA A 241 -15.42 -5.56 -2.27
C ALA A 241 -15.52 -4.99 -0.85
N ALA A 242 -14.91 -3.83 -0.59
CA ALA A 242 -15.03 -3.11 0.67
C ALA A 242 -16.46 -2.62 0.94
N GLY A 243 -17.21 -2.24 -0.09
CA GLY A 243 -18.63 -1.91 0.01
C GLY A 243 -19.51 -3.11 0.42
N GLN A 244 -19.17 -4.31 -0.04
CA GLN A 244 -19.91 -5.54 0.31
C GLN A 244 -19.53 -6.11 1.69
N LEU A 245 -18.23 -6.15 2.00
CA LEU A 245 -17.71 -6.79 3.23
C LEU A 245 -17.56 -5.83 4.41
N GLY A 246 -17.64 -4.52 4.15
CA GLY A 246 -17.27 -3.46 5.09
C GLY A 246 -15.76 -3.15 5.05
N ALA A 247 -15.43 -1.88 5.27
CA ALA A 247 -14.07 -1.37 5.19
C ALA A 247 -13.10 -2.08 6.14
N ALA A 248 -13.56 -2.51 7.33
CA ALA A 248 -12.74 -3.25 8.27
C ALA A 248 -12.24 -4.56 7.65
N ARG A 249 -13.14 -5.42 7.15
CA ARG A 249 -12.78 -6.72 6.55
C ARG A 249 -11.93 -6.57 5.28
N ALA A 250 -12.22 -5.58 4.44
CA ALA A 250 -11.38 -5.31 3.27
C ALA A 250 -9.98 -4.83 3.66
N GLY A 251 -9.84 -4.01 4.70
CA GLY A 251 -8.53 -3.64 5.23
C GLY A 251 -7.72 -4.83 5.72
N GLN A 252 -8.38 -5.87 6.25
CA GLN A 252 -7.70 -7.09 6.71
C GLN A 252 -7.08 -7.88 5.57
N SER A 253 -7.62 -7.85 4.34
CA SER A 253 -7.02 -8.62 3.24
C SER A 253 -5.64 -8.12 2.85
N ILE A 254 -5.29 -6.88 3.18
CA ILE A 254 -3.95 -6.30 2.95
C ILE A 254 -2.86 -7.12 3.64
N THR A 255 -3.20 -7.81 4.73
CA THR A 255 -2.25 -8.64 5.47
C THR A 255 -1.84 -9.91 4.72
N LEU A 256 -2.49 -10.25 3.61
CA LEU A 256 -2.11 -11.33 2.71
C LEU A 256 -1.01 -10.91 1.71
N LEU A 257 -0.79 -9.60 1.54
CA LEU A 257 0.17 -9.06 0.58
C LEU A 257 1.60 -9.63 0.75
N PRO A 258 2.13 -9.79 1.98
CA PRO A 258 3.47 -10.35 2.16
C PRO A 258 3.55 -11.83 1.77
N VAL A 259 2.48 -12.60 2.01
CA VAL A 259 2.40 -14.04 1.69
C VAL A 259 2.37 -14.23 0.17
N PHE A 260 1.46 -13.55 -0.52
CA PHE A 260 1.43 -13.57 -1.98
C PHE A 260 2.71 -13.01 -2.59
N GLY A 261 3.26 -11.96 -1.97
CA GLY A 261 4.51 -11.33 -2.40
C GLY A 261 5.69 -12.29 -2.38
N ALA A 262 5.95 -12.95 -1.26
CA ALA A 262 7.05 -13.91 -1.14
C ALA A 262 6.92 -15.07 -2.13
N VAL A 263 5.72 -15.65 -2.26
CA VAL A 263 5.47 -16.77 -3.19
C VAL A 263 5.64 -16.33 -4.64
N LEU A 264 5.03 -15.21 -5.04
CA LEU A 264 5.10 -14.73 -6.42
C LEU A 264 6.51 -14.25 -6.78
N SER A 265 7.24 -13.63 -5.86
CA SER A 265 8.64 -13.25 -6.10
C SER A 265 9.54 -14.47 -6.29
N ALA A 266 9.38 -15.52 -5.49
CA ALA A 266 10.11 -16.77 -5.67
C ALA A 266 9.80 -17.43 -7.02
N LEU A 267 8.53 -17.45 -7.43
CA LEU A 267 8.09 -18.09 -8.68
C LEU A 267 8.44 -17.28 -9.94
N LEU A 268 8.29 -15.95 -9.92
CA LEU A 268 8.38 -15.10 -11.10
C LEU A 268 9.77 -14.48 -11.29
N LEU A 269 10.49 -14.17 -10.20
CA LEU A 269 11.83 -13.58 -10.24
C LEU A 269 12.93 -14.58 -9.87
N GLY A 270 12.57 -15.80 -9.43
CA GLY A 270 13.54 -16.78 -8.95
C GLY A 270 14.24 -16.36 -7.65
N GLU A 271 13.63 -15.46 -6.86
CA GLU A 271 14.22 -14.99 -5.60
C GLU A 271 14.28 -16.13 -4.57
N VAL A 272 15.45 -16.32 -3.95
CA VAL A 272 15.65 -17.36 -2.94
C VAL A 272 15.08 -16.91 -1.60
N LEU A 273 14.14 -17.68 -1.08
CA LEU A 273 13.61 -17.48 0.27
C LEU A 273 14.58 -18.06 1.30
N HIS A 274 15.37 -17.17 1.91
CA HIS A 274 16.22 -17.51 3.04
C HIS A 274 15.43 -17.80 4.33
N TRP A 275 16.07 -18.49 5.27
CA TRP A 275 15.50 -18.87 6.56
C TRP A 275 14.97 -17.66 7.36
N TYR A 276 15.64 -16.52 7.27
CA TYR A 276 15.24 -15.31 7.99
C TYR A 276 13.93 -14.70 7.44
N HIS A 277 13.62 -14.90 6.15
CA HIS A 277 12.32 -14.53 5.60
C HIS A 277 11.20 -15.37 6.22
N ALA A 278 11.42 -16.67 6.44
CA ALA A 278 10.43 -17.56 7.02
C ALA A 278 10.11 -17.16 8.48
N VAL A 279 11.14 -16.90 9.28
CA VAL A 279 10.98 -16.46 10.69
C VAL A 279 10.34 -15.07 10.75
N GLY A 280 10.82 -14.13 9.95
CA GLY A 280 10.25 -12.79 9.89
C GLY A 280 8.79 -12.78 9.46
N MET A 281 8.44 -13.58 8.44
CA MET A 281 7.06 -13.77 7.99
C MET A 281 6.19 -14.38 9.09
N ALA A 282 6.68 -15.38 9.83
CA ALA A 282 5.94 -15.96 10.94
C ALA A 282 5.63 -14.92 12.03
N LEU A 283 6.62 -14.12 12.44
CA LEU A 283 6.44 -13.03 13.41
C LEU A 283 5.43 -11.97 12.91
N ILE A 284 5.55 -11.59 11.64
CA ILE A 284 4.62 -10.67 10.97
C ILE A 284 3.19 -11.23 10.98
N CYS A 285 3.01 -12.51 10.62
CA CYS A 285 1.70 -13.17 10.61
C CYS A 285 1.10 -13.24 12.02
N VAL A 286 1.89 -13.58 13.04
CA VAL A 286 1.44 -13.55 14.44
C VAL A 286 0.98 -12.15 14.83
N GLY A 287 1.77 -11.11 14.50
CA GLY A 287 1.43 -9.72 14.79
C GLY A 287 0.14 -9.26 14.11
N ILE A 288 -0.03 -9.64 12.85
CA ILE A 288 -1.28 -9.44 12.09
C ILE A 288 -2.45 -10.10 12.81
N VAL A 289 -2.36 -11.39 13.14
CA VAL A 289 -3.46 -12.15 13.77
C VAL A 289 -3.87 -11.53 15.11
N LEU A 290 -2.90 -11.13 15.94
CA LEU A 290 -3.17 -10.42 17.19
C LEU A 290 -3.87 -9.07 16.93
N GLY A 291 -3.40 -8.30 15.96
CA GLY A 291 -4.05 -7.06 15.54
C GLY A 291 -5.50 -7.26 15.08
N LEU A 292 -5.77 -8.35 14.37
CA LEU A 292 -7.12 -8.72 13.94
C LEU A 292 -8.03 -9.07 15.11
N MET A 293 -7.53 -9.85 16.07
CA MET A 293 -8.27 -10.20 17.29
C MET A 293 -8.62 -8.95 18.10
N ALA A 294 -7.70 -7.99 18.20
CA ALA A 294 -7.95 -6.73 18.91
C ALA A 294 -9.09 -5.90 18.27
N LEU A 295 -9.16 -5.87 16.94
CA LEU A 295 -10.24 -5.18 16.22
C LEU A 295 -11.61 -5.85 16.44
N GLN A 296 -11.64 -7.18 16.49
CA GLN A 296 -12.88 -7.92 16.78
C GLN A 296 -13.37 -7.69 18.21
N GLN A 297 -12.46 -7.65 19.18
CA GLN A 297 -12.78 -7.34 20.58
C GLN A 297 -13.35 -5.93 20.75
N ALA A 298 -12.76 -4.94 20.08
CA ALA A 298 -13.25 -3.57 20.09
C ALA A 298 -14.64 -3.43 19.43
N GLY A 299 -14.91 -4.16 18.35
CA GLY A 299 -16.22 -4.19 17.69
C GLY A 299 -17.29 -4.99 18.46
N GLY A 300 -16.88 -6.02 19.21
CA GLY A 300 -17.78 -6.84 20.03
C GLY A 300 -18.27 -6.13 21.31
N ALA A 301 -17.45 -5.24 21.88
CA ALA A 301 -17.81 -4.43 23.05
C ALA A 301 -18.87 -3.35 22.76
N ALA A 302 -19.16 -3.07 21.48
CA ALA A 302 -20.13 -2.07 21.04
C ALA A 302 -21.52 -2.64 20.67
N ARG A 303 -21.89 -3.83 21.17
CA ARG A 303 -23.28 -4.29 21.10
C ARG A 303 -24.08 -3.61 22.21
N PRO A 304 -25.07 -2.76 21.92
CA PRO A 304 -25.95 -2.24 22.96
C PRO A 304 -26.67 -3.43 23.60
N ALA A 305 -26.71 -3.43 24.94
CA ALA A 305 -27.55 -4.33 25.71
C ALA A 305 -28.95 -4.30 25.11
N ARG A 306 -29.49 -5.47 24.77
CA ARG A 306 -30.92 -5.60 24.44
C ARG A 306 -31.68 -5.01 25.61
N LEU A 307 -32.48 -3.99 25.34
CA LEU A 307 -33.62 -3.65 26.19
C LEU A 307 -34.64 -4.78 26.01
N GLU A 308 -34.40 -5.90 26.68
CA GLU A 308 -35.47 -6.70 27.28
C GLU A 308 -35.86 -5.87 28.52
N GLY A 309 -37.02 -5.28 28.67
CA GLY A 309 -38.35 -5.69 28.23
C GLY A 309 -39.21 -5.76 29.47
N ASP A 310 -39.44 -4.62 30.14
CA ASP A 310 -40.46 -4.51 31.18
C ASP A 310 -41.69 -3.85 30.54
N LEU A 311 -42.63 -4.72 30.17
CA LEU A 311 -44.05 -4.43 30.06
C LEU A 311 -44.68 -4.53 31.45
#